data_AF-A0A7X5V0Q6-F1
#
_entry.id   AF-A0A7X5V0Q6-F1
#
_cell.length_a   1.000
_cell.length_b   1.000
_cell.length_c   1.000
_cell.angle_alpha   90.00
_cell.angle_beta   90.00
_cell.angle_gamma   90.00
#
_symmetry.space_group_name_H-M   'P 1'
#
loop_
_entity.id
_entity.type
_entity.pdbx_description
1 polymer ?
#
loop_
_entity_poly.entity_id
_entity_poly.type
_entity_poly.pdbx_seq_one_letter_code
_entity_poly.pdbx_strand_id
1 'polypeptide(L)'
;MARVLIVEARFYAHLNDLLLEGARAAIEAAGHQHETITVPGALEIPGAVAMAAETGRYDAFVGLGVVIRGETYHFEIVSNESARGLMALAMDGIPIGNGILTVENEAQALTRARPDEKDKGGEAAKAALAMLALKSRLG
;
A
#
# COMPACT_ATOMS: atom_id res chain seq x y z
N MET A 1 -2.54 -10.95 -17.55
CA MET A 1 -1.57 -10.72 -16.47
C MET A 1 -1.70 -9.26 -16.06
N ALA A 2 -2.06 -8.99 -14.82
CA ALA A 2 -2.23 -7.61 -14.35
C ALA A 2 -0.86 -6.97 -14.03
N ARG A 3 -0.76 -5.65 -14.17
CA ARG A 3 0.37 -4.83 -13.72
C ARG A 3 -0.05 -4.05 -12.48
N VAL A 4 0.57 -4.37 -11.35
CA VAL A 4 0.31 -3.73 -10.06
C VAL A 4 1.38 -2.68 -9.78
N LEU A 5 0.98 -1.44 -9.45
CA LEU A 5 1.93 -0.45 -8.95
C LEU A 5 1.96 -0.47 -7.42
N ILE A 6 3.12 -0.72 -6.85
CA ILE A 6 3.39 -0.52 -5.44
C ILE A 6 3.95 0.88 -5.25
N VAL A 7 3.29 1.70 -4.44
CA VAL A 7 3.73 3.04 -4.06
C VAL A 7 4.15 2.98 -2.59
N GLU A 8 5.44 3.11 -2.32
CA GLU A 8 5.96 3.04 -0.95
C GLU A 8 6.41 4.40 -0.41
N ALA A 9 6.05 4.69 0.84
CA ALA A 9 6.63 5.78 1.62
C ALA A 9 7.77 5.22 2.49
N ARG A 10 9.02 5.36 2.04
CA ARG A 10 10.19 4.74 2.68
C ARG A 10 10.78 5.61 3.81
N PHE A 11 10.00 5.83 4.86
CA PHE A 11 10.49 6.54 6.06
C PHE A 11 11.32 5.63 6.97
N TYR A 12 10.95 4.35 7.11
CA TYR A 12 11.68 3.33 7.86
C TYR A 12 12.12 2.19 6.93
N ALA A 13 13.32 2.30 6.35
CA ALA A 13 13.77 1.41 5.28
C ALA A 13 13.60 -0.09 5.61
N HIS A 14 14.04 -0.53 6.80
CA HIS A 14 13.96 -1.94 7.19
C HIS A 14 12.54 -2.47 7.32
N LEU A 15 11.57 -1.64 7.73
CA LEU A 15 10.16 -2.04 7.82
C LEU A 15 9.50 -2.04 6.44
N ASN A 16 9.85 -1.07 5.60
CA ASN A 16 9.38 -1.00 4.22
C ASN A 16 9.88 -2.18 3.38
N ASP A 17 11.12 -2.63 3.59
CA ASP A 17 11.68 -3.78 2.87
C ASP A 17 10.88 -5.06 3.18
N LEU A 18 10.48 -5.26 4.44
CA LEU A 18 9.60 -6.38 4.84
C LEU A 18 8.19 -6.29 4.23
N LEU A 19 7.60 -5.09 4.23
CA LEU A 19 6.29 -4.86 3.59
C LEU A 19 6.36 -5.12 2.07
N LEU A 20 7.44 -4.67 1.41
CA LEU A 20 7.66 -4.90 0.00
C LEU A 20 7.84 -6.38 -0.31
N GLU A 21 8.62 -7.10 0.49
CA GLU A 21 8.80 -8.54 0.34
C GLU A 21 7.45 -9.27 0.31
N GLY A 22 6.61 -9.02 1.33
CA GLY A 22 5.27 -9.61 1.41
C GLY A 22 4.37 -9.24 0.23
N ALA A 23 4.35 -7.95 -0.14
CA ALA A 23 3.53 -7.45 -1.24
C ALA A 23 3.94 -8.08 -2.59
N ARG A 24 5.25 -8.09 -2.89
CA ARG A 24 5.80 -8.65 -4.13
C ARG A 24 5.54 -10.15 -4.22
N ALA A 25 5.83 -10.88 -3.14
CA ALA A 25 5.58 -12.33 -3.08
C ALA A 25 4.10 -12.66 -3.33
N ALA A 26 3.17 -11.89 -2.76
CA ALA A 26 1.74 -12.08 -2.99
C ALA A 26 1.31 -11.79 -4.43
N ILE A 27 1.86 -10.75 -5.07
CA ILE A 27 1.56 -10.40 -6.47
C ILE A 27 2.11 -11.44 -7.43
N GLU A 28 3.37 -11.87 -7.22
CA GLU A 28 4.04 -12.87 -8.04
C GLU A 28 3.38 -14.25 -7.90
N ALA A 29 3.00 -14.65 -6.68
CA ALA A 29 2.26 -15.90 -6.44
C ALA A 29 0.90 -15.94 -7.14
N ALA A 30 0.27 -14.78 -7.36
CA ALA A 30 -0.96 -14.66 -8.14
C ALA A 30 -0.72 -14.61 -9.68
N GLY A 31 0.54 -14.69 -10.14
CA GLY A 31 0.89 -14.65 -11.55
C GLY A 31 0.71 -13.26 -12.18
N HIS A 32 1.01 -12.20 -11.43
CA HIS A 32 0.93 -10.81 -11.88
C HIS A 32 2.29 -10.10 -11.81
N GLN A 33 2.42 -8.97 -12.50
CA GLN A 33 3.65 -8.16 -12.51
C GLN A 33 3.50 -7.03 -11.50
N HIS A 34 4.62 -6.56 -10.94
CA HIS A 34 4.65 -5.36 -10.13
C HIS A 34 5.73 -4.39 -10.60
N GLU A 35 5.48 -3.11 -10.35
CA GLU A 35 6.47 -2.04 -10.36
C GLU A 35 6.45 -1.37 -8.99
N THR A 36 7.59 -0.87 -8.51
CA THR A 36 7.66 -0.13 -7.24
C THR A 36 8.16 1.28 -7.50
N ILE A 37 7.46 2.27 -6.95
CA ILE A 37 7.95 3.65 -6.86
C ILE A 37 8.01 4.09 -5.40
N THR A 38 9.00 4.92 -5.08
CA THR A 38 9.18 5.46 -3.74
C THR A 38 8.74 6.92 -3.71
N VAL A 39 7.97 7.29 -2.69
CA VAL A 39 7.56 8.66 -2.37
C VAL A 39 8.13 9.09 -1.01
N PRO A 40 8.23 10.40 -0.71
CA PRO A 40 8.85 10.88 0.51
C PRO A 40 8.13 10.46 1.80
N GLY A 41 6.79 10.38 1.79
CA GLY A 41 5.98 10.09 2.95
C GLY A 41 4.60 9.51 2.61
N ALA A 42 3.88 9.06 3.64
CA ALA A 42 2.59 8.40 3.45
C ALA A 42 1.50 9.34 2.90
N LEU A 43 1.63 10.65 3.14
CA LEU A 43 0.74 11.68 2.60
C LEU A 43 0.82 11.79 1.07
N GLU A 44 1.96 11.45 0.48
CA GLU A 44 2.15 11.51 -0.97
C GLU A 44 1.66 10.25 -1.70
N ILE A 45 1.40 9.15 -0.98
CA ILE A 45 0.95 7.88 -1.57
C ILE A 45 -0.34 8.07 -2.40
N PRO A 46 -1.42 8.70 -1.88
CA PRO A 46 -2.64 8.92 -2.67
C PRO A 46 -2.36 9.74 -3.94
N GLY A 47 -1.59 10.83 -3.84
CA GLY A 47 -1.25 11.65 -5.01
C GLY A 47 -0.49 10.87 -6.08
N ALA A 48 0.48 10.03 -5.69
CA ALA A 48 1.20 9.18 -6.61
C ALA A 48 0.32 8.09 -7.25
N VAL A 49 -0.60 7.50 -6.50
CA VAL A 49 -1.60 6.57 -7.04
C VAL A 49 -2.50 7.27 -8.06
N ALA A 50 -3.01 8.46 -7.75
CA ALA A 50 -3.85 9.24 -8.67
C ALA A 50 -3.11 9.54 -9.98
N MET A 51 -1.89 10.09 -9.89
CA MET A 51 -1.05 10.38 -11.06
C MET A 51 -0.80 9.13 -11.92
N ALA A 52 -0.55 7.98 -11.28
CA ALA A 52 -0.29 6.72 -11.98
C ALA A 52 -1.55 6.11 -12.60
N ALA A 53 -2.71 6.22 -11.94
CA ALA A 53 -3.99 5.72 -12.44
C ALA A 53 -4.40 6.42 -13.74
N GLU A 54 -4.17 7.73 -13.85
CA GLU A 54 -4.45 8.50 -15.07
C GLU A 54 -3.63 8.03 -16.29
N THR A 55 -2.47 7.39 -16.07
CA THR A 55 -1.65 6.89 -17.18
C THR A 55 -2.21 5.64 -17.86
N GLY A 56 -3.14 4.93 -17.21
CA GLY A 56 -3.68 3.65 -17.70
C GLY A 56 -2.65 2.51 -17.80
N ARG A 57 -1.44 2.68 -17.26
CA ARG A 57 -0.36 1.66 -17.33
C ARG A 57 -0.50 0.53 -16.30
N TYR A 58 -1.31 0.73 -15.27
CA TYR A 58 -1.46 -0.19 -14.14
C TYR A 58 -2.93 -0.54 -13.93
N ASP A 59 -3.18 -1.78 -13.53
CA ASP A 59 -4.51 -2.33 -13.32
C ASP A 59 -4.95 -2.20 -11.85
N ALA A 60 -3.99 -2.20 -10.92
CA ALA A 60 -4.22 -2.11 -9.48
C ALA A 60 -3.04 -1.46 -8.76
N PHE A 61 -3.28 -1.02 -7.52
CA PHE A 61 -2.32 -0.25 -6.74
C PHE A 61 -2.21 -0.78 -5.31
N VAL A 62 -1.01 -0.71 -4.74
CA VAL A 62 -0.76 -1.02 -3.33
C VAL A 62 -0.03 0.15 -2.70
N GLY A 63 -0.63 0.77 -1.68
CA GLY A 63 0.02 1.81 -0.90
C GLY A 63 0.72 1.20 0.32
N LEU A 64 2.03 1.33 0.42
CA LEU A 64 2.82 0.80 1.55
C LEU A 64 3.50 1.93 2.32
N GLY A 65 3.45 1.86 3.64
CA GLY A 65 4.15 2.83 4.48
C GLY A 65 4.03 2.45 5.94
N VAL A 66 4.84 3.09 6.78
CA VAL A 66 4.78 2.91 8.23
C VAL A 66 4.76 4.25 8.91
N VAL A 67 3.73 4.45 9.73
CA VAL A 67 3.52 5.63 10.56
C VAL A 67 3.49 5.14 12.00
N ILE A 68 4.52 5.51 12.77
CA ILE A 68 4.67 5.14 14.18
C ILE A 68 4.34 6.37 15.02
N ARG A 69 3.50 6.21 16.05
CA ARG A 69 3.14 7.31 16.94
C ARG A 69 4.38 7.86 17.64
N GLY A 70 4.65 9.14 17.39
CA GLY A 70 5.66 9.93 18.09
C GLY A 70 5.01 10.85 19.13
N GLU A 71 5.71 11.94 19.45
CA GLU A 71 5.26 12.90 20.47
C GLU A 71 4.25 13.93 19.95
N THR A 72 4.22 14.14 18.62
CA THR A 72 3.42 15.21 18.03
C THR A 72 2.13 14.69 17.41
N TYR A 73 1.12 15.57 17.32
CA TYR A 73 -0.14 15.30 16.63
C TYR A 73 0.05 15.01 15.12
N HIS A 74 1.24 15.28 14.56
CA HIS A 74 1.52 15.02 13.16
C HIS A 74 1.30 13.55 12.78
N PHE A 75 1.48 12.61 13.71
CA PHE A 75 1.10 11.21 13.53
C PHE A 75 -0.35 11.06 13.05
N GLU A 76 -1.31 11.69 13.74
CA GLU A 76 -2.74 11.61 13.42
C GLU A 76 -3.03 12.20 12.04
N ILE A 77 -2.36 13.29 11.69
CA ILE A 77 -2.52 13.91 10.37
C ILE A 77 -2.06 12.95 9.28
N VAL A 78 -0.86 12.40 9.41
CA VAL A 78 -0.28 11.49 8.41
C VAL A 78 -1.09 10.19 8.32
N SER A 79 -1.45 9.58 9.45
CA SER A 79 -2.22 8.34 9.47
C SER A 79 -3.61 8.51 8.86
N ASN A 80 -4.34 9.55 9.28
CA ASN A 80 -5.74 9.72 8.89
C ASN A 80 -5.87 10.22 7.45
N GLU A 81 -5.06 11.20 7.05
CA GLU A 81 -5.22 11.80 5.72
C GLU A 81 -4.62 10.95 4.60
N SER A 82 -3.58 10.15 4.86
CA SER A 82 -3.13 9.14 3.88
C SER A 82 -4.18 8.06 3.65
N ALA A 83 -4.80 7.54 4.72
CA ALA A 83 -5.88 6.56 4.62
C ALA A 83 -7.12 7.14 3.93
N ARG A 84 -7.50 8.38 4.28
CA ARG A 84 -8.62 9.09 3.63
C ARG A 84 -8.37 9.28 2.14
N GLY A 85 -7.16 9.69 1.75
CA GLY A 85 -6.80 9.88 0.35
C GLY A 85 -6.89 8.59 -0.47
N LEU A 86 -6.35 7.49 0.05
CA LEU A 86 -6.49 6.18 -0.62
C LEU A 86 -7.95 5.72 -0.70
N MET A 87 -8.74 5.96 0.35
CA MET A 87 -10.16 5.62 0.35
C MET A 87 -10.94 6.44 -0.68
N ALA A 88 -10.64 7.73 -0.85
CA ALA A 88 -11.27 8.56 -1.88
C ALA A 88 -11.04 7.99 -3.28
N LEU A 89 -9.80 7.64 -3.61
CA LEU A 89 -9.44 7.02 -4.89
C LEU A 89 -10.10 5.64 -5.08
N ALA A 90 -10.23 4.86 -4.02
CA ALA A 90 -10.93 3.59 -4.07
C ALA A 90 -12.43 3.77 -4.36
N MET A 91 -13.06 4.81 -3.83
CA MET A 91 -14.47 5.16 -4.14
C MET A 91 -14.65 5.58 -5.60
N ASP A 92 -13.61 6.13 -6.24
CA ASP A 92 -13.57 6.40 -7.68
C ASP A 92 -13.37 5.13 -8.54
N GLY A 93 -13.39 3.95 -7.93
CA GLY A 93 -13.33 2.66 -8.62
C GLY A 93 -11.91 2.22 -8.98
N ILE A 94 -10.89 2.81 -8.37
CA ILE A 94 -9.50 2.37 -8.52
C ILE A 94 -9.24 1.18 -7.59
N PRO A 95 -8.76 0.02 -8.10
CA PRO A 95 -8.43 -1.13 -7.26
C PRO A 95 -7.18 -0.85 -6.40
N ILE A 96 -7.39 -0.63 -5.10
CA ILE A 96 -6.33 -0.22 -4.17
C ILE A 96 -6.28 -1.15 -2.96
N GLY A 97 -5.08 -1.61 -2.62
CA GLY A 97 -4.76 -2.23 -1.34
C GLY A 97 -4.04 -1.24 -0.42
N ASN A 98 -4.56 -1.04 0.80
CA ASN A 98 -3.94 -0.17 1.79
C ASN A 98 -3.09 -0.99 2.77
N GLY A 99 -1.77 -0.86 2.65
CA GLY A 99 -0.75 -1.43 3.55
C GLY A 99 0.02 -0.36 4.32
N ILE A 100 -0.59 0.81 4.56
CA ILE A 100 -0.02 1.85 5.44
C ILE A 100 -0.26 1.42 6.89
N LEU A 101 0.81 1.06 7.59
CA LEU A 101 0.76 0.68 8.99
C LEU A 101 0.66 1.93 9.87
N THR A 102 -0.34 1.95 10.74
CA THR A 102 -0.53 2.98 11.77
C THR A 102 -0.44 2.31 13.13
N VAL A 103 0.68 2.51 13.82
CA VAL A 103 1.05 1.73 15.01
C VAL A 103 1.60 2.61 16.12
N GLU A 104 1.54 2.09 17.35
CA GLU A 104 1.97 2.82 18.55
C GLU A 104 3.48 2.74 18.80
N ASN A 105 4.17 1.73 18.24
CA ASN A 105 5.62 1.54 18.41
C ASN A 105 6.21 0.62 17.34
N GLU A 106 7.55 0.57 17.29
CA GLU A 106 8.30 -0.21 16.31
C GLU A 106 8.09 -1.73 16.44
N ALA A 107 7.95 -2.26 17.66
CA ALA A 107 7.69 -3.69 17.84
C ALA A 107 6.38 -4.12 17.16
N GLN A 108 5.32 -3.31 17.29
CA GLN A 108 4.07 -3.54 16.57
C GLN A 108 4.22 -3.43 15.06
N ALA A 109 5.05 -2.49 14.58
CA ALA A 109 5.36 -2.31 13.17
C ALA A 109 6.04 -3.56 12.60
N LEU A 110 7.04 -4.09 13.31
CA LEU A 110 7.82 -5.24 12.91
C LEU A 110 6.95 -6.50 12.76
N THR A 111 6.14 -6.82 13.78
CA THR A 111 5.18 -7.94 13.72
C THR A 111 4.18 -7.81 12.56
N ARG A 112 3.80 -6.58 12.21
CA ARG A 112 2.88 -6.31 11.10
C ARG A 112 3.54 -6.41 9.73
N ALA A 113 4.78 -5.94 9.62
CA ALA A 113 5.51 -5.88 8.37
C ALA A 113 6.06 -7.24 7.94
N ARG A 114 6.45 -8.09 8.89
CA ARG A 114 7.08 -9.39 8.64
C ARG A 114 6.20 -10.36 7.82
N PRO A 115 6.69 -10.88 6.68
CA PRO A 115 5.97 -11.85 5.85
C PRO A 115 5.63 -13.17 6.54
N ASP A 116 6.41 -13.58 7.55
CA ASP A 116 6.22 -14.80 8.33
C ASP A 116 5.35 -14.61 9.58
N GLU A 117 4.93 -13.37 9.87
CA GLU A 117 4.04 -13.05 10.98
C GLU A 117 2.65 -12.60 10.48
N LYS A 118 2.42 -11.29 10.36
CA LYS A 118 1.11 -10.74 9.96
C LYS A 118 1.07 -10.27 8.51
N ASP A 119 2.21 -10.22 7.81
CA ASP A 119 2.31 -9.98 6.37
C ASP A 119 1.39 -8.88 5.84
N LYS A 120 1.39 -7.69 6.46
CA LYS A 120 0.47 -6.62 6.05
C LYS A 120 0.76 -6.09 4.64
N GLY A 121 1.99 -6.23 4.16
CA GLY A 121 2.34 -5.97 2.77
C GLY A 121 1.63 -6.94 1.81
N GLY A 122 1.73 -8.24 2.09
CA GLY A 122 1.07 -9.27 1.28
C GLY A 122 -0.46 -9.23 1.39
N GLU A 123 -1.02 -8.94 2.57
CA GLU A 123 -2.46 -8.72 2.73
C GLU A 123 -2.96 -7.52 1.91
N ALA A 124 -2.22 -6.41 1.88
CA ALA A 124 -2.55 -5.25 1.07
C ALA A 124 -2.51 -5.59 -0.43
N ALA A 125 -1.49 -6.32 -0.89
CA ALA A 125 -1.44 -6.81 -2.26
C ALA A 125 -2.62 -7.72 -2.62
N LYS A 126 -2.95 -8.70 -1.75
CA LYS A 126 -4.12 -9.58 -1.92
C LYS A 126 -5.42 -8.78 -2.00
N ALA A 127 -5.56 -7.73 -1.19
CA ALA A 127 -6.72 -6.84 -1.24
C ALA A 127 -6.82 -6.09 -2.57
N ALA A 128 -5.72 -5.52 -3.07
CA ALA A 128 -5.68 -4.85 -4.37
C ALA A 128 -6.12 -5.78 -5.52
N LEU A 129 -5.60 -7.02 -5.53
CA LEU A 129 -5.95 -8.02 -6.54
C LEU A 129 -7.41 -8.48 -6.43
N ALA A 130 -7.93 -8.63 -5.21
CA ALA A 130 -9.35 -8.95 -5.01
C ALA A 130 -10.25 -7.84 -5.54
N MET A 131 -9.88 -6.57 -5.31
CA MET A 131 -10.62 -5.43 -5.85
C MET A 131 -10.54 -5.34 -7.37
N LEU A 132 -9.40 -5.69 -7.98
CA LEU A 132 -9.26 -5.76 -9.43
C LEU A 132 -10.17 -6.85 -10.02
N ALA A 133 -10.14 -8.05 -9.44
CA ALA A 133 -11.01 -9.14 -9.86
C ALA A 133 -12.49 -8.78 -9.69
N LEU A 134 -12.86 -8.07 -8.61
CA LEU A 134 -14.20 -7.56 -8.40
C LEU A 134 -14.61 -6.56 -9.48
N LYS A 135 -13.76 -5.58 -9.78
CA LYS A 135 -13.98 -4.60 -10.85
C LYS A 135 -14.23 -5.30 -12.18
N SER A 136 -13.34 -6.22 -12.60
CA SER A 136 -13.53 -6.99 -13.83
C SER A 136 -14.83 -7.81 -13.87
N ARG A 137 -15.32 -8.26 -12.71
CA ARG A 137 -16.60 -9.00 -12.62
C ARG A 137 -17.83 -8.08 -12.73
N LEU A 138 -17.72 -6.82 -12.30
CA LEU A 138 -18.81 -5.84 -12.32
C LEU A 138 -18.92 -5.07 -13.65
N GLY A 139 -17.83 -4.98 -14.41
CA GLY A 139 -17.75 -4.26 -15.69
C GLY A 139 -16.92 -2.98 -15.60
#